data_AF-A0A849YZB2-F1
#
_entry.id   AF-A0A849YZB2-F1
#
_cell.length_a   1.000
_cell.length_b   1.000
_cell.length_c   1.000
_cell.angle_alpha   90.00
_cell.angle_beta   90.00
_cell.angle_gamma   90.00
#
_symmetry.space_group_name_H-M   'P 1'
#
loop_
_entity.id
_entity.type
_entity.pdbx_description
1 polymer ?
#
loop_
_entity_poly.entity_id
_entity_poly.type
_entity_poly.pdbx_seq_one_letter_code
_entity_poly.pdbx_strand_id
1 'polypeptide(L)' 'MVVEPFASDKREENHIAVGRVFYSASQMLCIPHSLAHSGPALGAQAGQERLRKVIVDDGGFSRFRRATETPFNLILEARP' A
#
# COMPACT_ATOMS: atom_id res chain seq x y z
N MET A 1 8.82 -3.08 -9.31
CA MET A 1 8.99 -2.01 -8.30
C MET A 1 7.60 -1.48 -8.00
N VAL A 2 7.27 -1.31 -6.72
CA VAL A 2 5.97 -0.79 -6.25
C VAL A 2 6.24 0.45 -5.41
N VAL A 3 5.46 1.49 -5.60
CA VAL A 3 5.55 2.74 -4.86
C VAL A 3 4.16 3.14 -4.39
N GLU A 4 4.03 3.48 -3.13
CA GLU A 4 2.83 4.09 -2.57
C GLU A 4 3.21 5.27 -1.67
N PRO A 5 2.28 6.20 -1.35
CA PRO A 5 2.50 7.16 -0.29
C PRO A 5 2.91 6.45 1.01
N PHE A 6 3.75 7.11 1.82
CA PHE A 6 4.32 6.50 3.02
C PHE A 6 3.23 5.93 3.92
N ALA A 7 3.37 4.66 4.29
CA ALA A 7 2.47 3.98 5.21
C ALA A 7 3.25 2.96 6.05
N SER A 8 3.04 3.02 7.36
CA SER A 8 3.31 1.94 8.31
C SER A 8 2.29 0.81 8.17
N ASP A 9 2.64 -0.36 8.68
CA ASP A 9 1.75 -1.52 8.73
C ASP A 9 0.62 -1.34 9.76
N LYS A 10 0.82 -0.47 10.77
CA LYS A 10 -0.20 -0.11 11.76
C LYS A 10 -0.92 1.17 11.34
N ARG A 11 -2.25 1.12 11.30
CA ARG A 11 -3.09 2.23 10.85
C ARG A 11 -2.94 3.47 11.73
N GLU A 12 -2.83 3.28 13.04
CA GLU A 12 -2.69 4.36 14.02
C GLU A 12 -1.42 5.21 13.82
N GLU A 13 -0.40 4.64 13.19
CA GLU A 13 0.85 5.33 12.85
C GLU A 13 0.72 6.19 11.57
N ASN A 14 -0.33 5.96 10.77
CA ASN A 14 -0.54 6.61 9.47
C ASN A 14 -1.32 7.94 9.56
N HIS A 15 -1.65 8.42 10.76
CA HIS A 15 -2.37 9.69 10.96
C HIS A 15 -1.50 10.95 10.83
N ILE A 16 -0.38 10.86 10.10
CA ILE A 16 0.48 11.97 9.68
C ILE A 16 -0.18 12.81 8.58
N ALA A 17 0.41 13.97 8.24
CA ALA A 17 -0.17 14.90 7.25
C ALA A 17 -0.47 14.24 5.89
N VAL A 18 0.50 13.48 5.35
CA VAL A 18 0.36 12.72 4.10
C VAL A 18 -0.76 11.69 4.22
N GLY A 19 -0.72 10.87 5.27
CA GLY A 19 -1.71 9.81 5.46
C GLY A 19 -3.13 10.34 5.62
N ARG A 20 -3.35 11.47 6.32
CA ARG A 20 -4.69 12.06 6.41
C ARG A 20 -5.29 12.42 5.05
N VAL A 21 -4.49 12.99 4.13
CA VAL A 21 -4.96 13.35 2.79
C VAL A 21 -5.25 12.10 1.96
N PHE A 22 -4.28 11.20 1.86
CA PHE A 22 -4.39 10.04 0.97
C PHE A 22 -5.34 8.96 1.49
N TYR A 23 -5.41 8.69 2.80
CA TYR A 23 -6.45 7.81 3.35
C TYR A 23 -7.85 8.37 3.09
N SER A 24 -8.07 9.67 3.32
CA SER A 24 -9.40 10.26 3.11
C SER A 24 -9.82 10.20 1.65
N ALA A 25 -8.93 10.58 0.73
CA ALA A 25 -9.19 10.48 -0.71
C ALA A 25 -9.42 9.02 -1.13
N SER A 26 -8.57 8.10 -0.68
CA SER A 26 -8.68 6.67 -1.00
C SER A 26 -9.97 6.06 -0.50
N GLN A 27 -10.47 6.45 0.69
CA GLN A 27 -11.73 5.95 1.22
C GLN A 27 -12.93 6.39 0.37
N MET A 28 -12.86 7.56 -0.26
CA MET A 28 -13.95 8.06 -1.12
C MET A 28 -13.83 7.60 -2.58
N LEU A 29 -12.63 7.20 -3.03
CA LEU A 29 -12.35 6.93 -4.45
C LEU A 29 -11.88 5.49 -4.69
N CYS A 30 -10.67 5.16 -4.25
CA CYS A 30 -9.99 3.91 -4.61
C CYS A 30 -10.63 2.68 -3.96
N ILE A 31 -11.03 2.79 -2.69
CA ILE A 31 -11.61 1.69 -1.92
C ILE A 31 -12.99 1.30 -2.48
N PRO A 32 -13.95 2.22 -2.66
CA PRO A 32 -15.25 1.87 -3.24
C PRO A 32 -15.11 1.29 -4.65
N HIS A 33 -14.21 1.84 -5.48
CA HIS A 33 -13.98 1.32 -6.82
C HIS A 33 -13.45 -0.11 -6.82
N SER A 34 -12.48 -0.42 -5.94
CA SER A 34 -11.98 -1.78 -5.78
C SER A 34 -13.10 -2.72 -5.34
N LEU A 35 -13.92 -2.34 -4.35
CA LEU A 35 -15.00 -3.17 -3.83
C LEU A 35 -16.09 -3.43 -4.88
N ALA A 36 -16.40 -2.43 -5.71
CA ALA A 36 -17.36 -2.54 -6.80
C ALA A 36 -16.96 -3.60 -7.85
N HIS A 37 -15.67 -3.92 -7.95
CA HIS A 37 -15.13 -4.94 -8.85
C HIS A 37 -14.60 -6.17 -8.09
N SER A 38 -15.08 -6.42 -6.87
CA SER A 38 -14.66 -7.54 -6.00
C SER A 38 -13.15 -7.61 -5.76
N GLY A 39 -12.46 -6.47 -5.84
CA GLY A 39 -11.03 -6.35 -5.60
C GLY A 39 -10.66 -6.29 -4.11
N PRO A 40 -9.35 -6.31 -3.79
CA PRO A 40 -8.83 -6.50 -2.43
C PRO A 40 -8.95 -5.29 -1.49
N ALA A 41 -9.46 -4.16 -1.98
CA ALA A 41 -9.61 -2.90 -1.23
C ALA A 41 -8.31 -2.45 -0.55
N LEU A 42 -7.20 -2.49 -1.27
CA LEU A 42 -5.89 -2.04 -0.77
C LEU A 42 -5.84 -0.54 -0.49
N GLY A 43 -6.54 0.24 -1.30
CA GLY A 43 -6.49 1.71 -1.24
C GLY A 43 -5.17 2.27 -1.70
N ALA A 44 -4.94 3.56 -1.41
CA ALA A 44 -3.72 4.26 -1.76
C ALA A 44 -2.53 3.90 -0.87
N GLN A 45 -2.77 3.42 0.36
CA GLN A 45 -1.76 3.23 1.41
C GLN A 45 -2.02 1.91 2.13
N ALA A 46 -1.54 0.83 1.55
CA ALA A 46 -1.79 -0.52 2.05
C ALA A 46 -0.77 -0.94 3.12
N GLY A 47 0.45 -0.40 3.10
CA GLY A 47 1.55 -0.81 3.94
C GLY A 47 2.31 -2.02 3.38
N GLN A 48 3.54 -2.20 3.85
CA GLN A 48 4.47 -3.20 3.32
C GLN A 48 3.96 -4.62 3.55
N GLU A 49 3.48 -4.96 4.74
CA GLU A 49 2.99 -6.31 5.09
C GLU A 49 1.80 -6.70 4.20
N ARG A 50 0.85 -5.78 4.02
CA ARG A 50 -0.33 -6.03 3.20
C ARG A 50 0.03 -6.19 1.73
N LEU A 51 0.94 -5.35 1.21
CA LEU A 51 1.45 -5.48 -0.15
C LEU A 51 2.28 -6.74 -0.35
N ARG A 52 3.09 -7.14 0.64
CA ARG A 52 3.84 -8.40 0.62
C ARG A 52 2.91 -9.58 0.42
N LYS A 53 1.80 -9.64 1.18
CA LYS A 53 0.82 -10.72 1.06
C LYS A 53 0.31 -10.85 -0.38
N VAL A 54 -0.15 -9.76 -0.98
CA VAL A 54 -0.70 -9.79 -2.35
C VAL A 54 0.39 -10.09 -3.39
N ILE A 55 1.57 -9.49 -3.26
CA ILE A 55 2.61 -9.59 -4.28
C ILE A 55 3.35 -10.93 -4.23
N VAL A 56 3.64 -11.42 -3.02
CA VAL A 56 4.37 -12.70 -2.83
C VAL A 56 3.42 -13.88 -2.95
N ASP A 57 2.29 -13.85 -2.24
CA ASP A 57 1.42 -15.02 -2.16
C ASP A 57 0.56 -15.18 -3.41
N ASP A 58 0.07 -14.07 -3.98
CA ASP A 58 -0.82 -14.09 -5.16
C ASP A 58 -0.15 -13.64 -6.47
N GLY A 59 1.02 -12.98 -6.38
CA GLY A 59 1.65 -12.30 -7.52
C GLY A 59 2.84 -13.01 -8.16
N GLY A 60 3.26 -14.17 -7.64
CA GLY A 60 4.34 -14.98 -8.23
C GLY A 60 5.76 -14.43 -8.03
N PHE A 61 5.96 -13.51 -7.08
CA PHE A 61 7.28 -12.98 -6.72
C PHE A 61 7.84 -13.73 -5.50
N SER A 62 9.08 -14.22 -5.55
CA SER A 62 9.70 -14.90 -4.40
C SER A 62 10.44 -13.96 -3.44
N ARG A 63 10.88 -12.78 -3.92
CA ARG A 63 11.63 -11.82 -3.10
C ARG A 63 10.89 -10.50 -3.00
N PHE A 64 10.68 -10.04 -1.77
CA PHE A 64 10.03 -8.76 -1.49
C PHE A 64 10.75 -8.03 -0.35
N ARG A 65 11.13 -6.77 -0.60
CA ARG A 65 11.82 -5.93 0.40
C ARG A 65 11.49 -4.46 0.24
N ARG A 66 11.68 -3.69 1.30
CA ARG A 66 11.79 -2.22 1.22
C ARG A 66 13.09 -1.86 0.51
N ALA A 67 12.98 -1.14 -0.60
CA ALA A 67 14.14 -0.65 -1.33
C ALA A 67 14.69 0.63 -0.71
N THR A 68 13.79 1.56 -0.39
CA THR A 68 14.04 2.81 0.32
C THR A 68 12.71 3.42 0.75
N GLU A 69 12.76 4.52 1.49
CA GLU A 69 11.58 5.31 1.85
C GLU A 69 11.95 6.80 1.93
N THR A 70 10.91 7.63 1.83
CA THR A 70 10.98 9.04 2.16
C THR A 70 9.81 9.36 3.09
N PRO A 71 9.76 10.56 3.70
CA PRO A 71 8.58 10.98 4.46
C PRO A 71 7.27 10.96 3.67
N PHE A 72 7.33 10.88 2.33
CA PHE A 72 6.17 10.87 1.46
C PHE A 72 5.92 9.53 0.77
N ASN A 73 6.92 8.68 0.57
CA ASN A 73 6.79 7.46 -0.23
C ASN A 73 7.39 6.24 0.47
N LEU A 74 6.73 5.10 0.28
CA LEU A 74 7.25 3.77 0.53
C LEU A 74 7.63 3.12 -0.81
N ILE A 75 8.89 2.72 -0.98
CA ILE A 75 9.39 2.12 -2.22
C ILE A 75 9.76 0.67 -1.96
N LEU A 76 9.09 -0.25 -2.66
CA LEU A 76 9.23 -1.69 -2.48
C LEU A 76 9.77 -2.34 -3.77
N GLU A 77 10.71 -3.27 -3.59
CA GLU A 77 11.25 -4.11 -4.64
C GLU A 77 10.65 -5.51 -4.53
N ALA A 78 10.09 -5.99 -5.64
CA ALA A 78 9.64 -7.36 -5.83
C ALA A 78 10.45 -8.00 -6.97
N ARG A 79 10.96 -9.21 -6.78
CA ARG A 79 11.63 -10.01 -7.83
C ARG A 79 11.04 -11.42 -7.89
N PRO A 80 11.04 -12.05 -9.07
CA PRO A 80 10.68 -13.46 -9.22
C PRO A 80 11.47 -14.35 -8.28
#